data_AF-A0A0J7ZB46-F1
#
_entry.id   AF-A0A0J7ZB46-F1
#
_cell.length_a   1.000
_cell.length_b   1.000
_cell.length_c   1.000
_cell.angle_alpha   90.00
_cell.angle_beta   90.00
_cell.angle_gamma   90.00
#
_symmetry.space_group_name_H-M   'P 1'
#
loop_
_entity.id
_entity.type
_entity.pdbx_description
1 polymer ?
#
loop_
_entity_poly.entity_id
_entity_poly.type
_entity_poly.pdbx_seq_one_letter_code
_entity_poly.pdbx_strand_id
1 'polypeptide(L)'
;MGSLHVTLCAIAALGTVAVTPAAYAADRADGGVSVSPSAPHPGGDIALLVSGCREKTALAVSTAFVADARLTVGADGTLVGQSRIRSTLTAGTYDVKVACGDASRAGAVNVVRRGNQPAAHASPVAPVDAGAGGTAHLAVVDARAAGPGTAHTVTGLVLAGVAATAVALRSARRSREQRGPH
;
A
#
# COMPACT_ATOMS: atom_id res chain seq x y z
N MET A 1 -56.91 18.48 34.28
CA MET A 1 -56.39 17.20 33.77
C MET A 1 -55.65 17.50 32.47
N GLY A 2 -54.35 17.79 32.57
CA GLY A 2 -53.49 18.04 31.41
C GLY A 2 -52.50 16.90 31.30
N SER A 3 -52.36 16.32 30.11
CA SER A 3 -51.16 15.61 29.72
C SER A 3 -50.91 15.88 28.24
N LEU A 4 -49.84 16.64 27.98
CA LEU A 4 -49.22 16.76 26.67
C LEU A 4 -48.50 15.44 26.38
N HIS A 5 -48.82 14.79 25.27
CA HIS A 5 -47.92 13.81 24.66
C HIS A 5 -47.37 14.38 23.36
N VAL A 6 -46.12 14.79 23.50
CA VAL A 6 -45.22 15.46 22.58
C VAL A 6 -45.05 14.68 21.28
N THR A 7 -45.32 15.40 20.20
CA THR A 7 -44.86 15.29 18.81
C THR A 7 -43.57 14.48 18.64
N LEU A 8 -43.67 13.29 18.03
CA LEU A 8 -42.53 12.47 17.63
C LEU A 8 -42.41 12.43 16.09
N CYS A 9 -41.17 12.50 15.62
CA CYS A 9 -40.67 12.15 14.28
C CYS A 9 -40.86 13.17 13.15
N ALA A 10 -39.76 13.85 12.77
CA ALA A 10 -38.97 13.49 11.58
C ALA A 10 -37.98 14.63 11.22
N ILE A 11 -36.80 14.67 11.85
CA ILE A 11 -35.68 15.49 11.35
C ILE A 11 -34.83 14.57 10.47
N ALA A 12 -35.07 14.63 9.17
CA ALA A 12 -34.23 14.03 8.15
C ALA A 12 -33.10 15.01 7.83
N ALA A 13 -31.87 14.68 8.24
CA ALA A 13 -30.67 15.35 7.77
C ALA A 13 -29.47 14.40 7.85
N LEU A 14 -29.34 13.54 6.83
CA LEU A 14 -28.08 12.85 6.54
C LEU A 14 -27.50 13.49 5.28
N GLY A 15 -26.75 14.57 5.46
CA GLY A 15 -25.84 15.09 4.44
C GLY A 15 -24.55 14.27 4.48
N THR A 16 -24.44 13.27 3.61
CA THR A 16 -23.17 12.58 3.36
C THR A 16 -22.34 13.42 2.39
N VAL A 17 -21.50 14.32 2.92
CA VAL A 17 -20.38 14.87 2.14
C VAL A 17 -19.25 13.84 2.24
N ALA A 18 -19.21 12.93 1.26
CA ALA A 18 -18.06 12.07 1.07
C ALA A 18 -16.90 12.92 0.53
N VAL A 19 -16.09 13.47 1.44
CA VAL A 19 -14.75 13.95 1.08
C VAL A 19 -13.90 12.70 0.88
N THR A 20 -13.84 12.22 -0.35
CA THR A 20 -12.84 11.24 -0.75
C THR A 20 -11.51 11.97 -0.92
N PRO A 21 -10.47 11.68 -0.11
CA PRO A 21 -9.13 12.06 -0.50
C PRO A 21 -8.78 11.22 -1.74
N ALA A 22 -8.76 11.87 -2.91
CA ALA A 22 -8.12 11.35 -4.11
C ALA A 22 -6.60 11.33 -3.87
N ALA A 23 -6.16 10.40 -3.02
CA ALA A 23 -4.78 9.99 -2.97
C ALA A 23 -4.55 9.12 -4.19
N TYR A 24 -3.80 9.65 -5.15
CA TYR A 24 -3.36 9.00 -6.38
C TYR A 24 -2.94 7.55 -6.15
N ALA A 25 -3.83 6.62 -6.46
CA ALA A 25 -3.49 5.24 -6.77
C ALA A 25 -3.79 5.06 -8.25
N ALA A 26 -2.89 5.56 -9.10
CA ALA A 26 -2.87 5.17 -10.51
C ALA A 26 -2.64 3.65 -10.57
N ASP A 27 -3.64 2.97 -11.12
CA ASP A 27 -3.54 1.75 -11.93
C ASP A 27 -2.65 0.62 -11.40
N ARG A 28 -3.22 -0.19 -10.49
CA ARG A 28 -2.73 -1.54 -10.16
C ARG A 28 -3.60 -2.66 -10.75
N ALA A 29 -4.42 -2.36 -11.76
CA ALA A 29 -5.35 -3.35 -12.29
C ALA A 29 -4.84 -4.13 -13.53
N ASP A 30 -3.89 -3.63 -14.33
CA ASP A 30 -3.58 -4.25 -15.62
C ASP A 30 -2.08 -4.21 -16.01
N GLY A 31 -1.22 -4.92 -15.27
CA GLY A 31 0.20 -5.06 -15.65
C GLY A 31 1.01 -3.77 -15.50
N GLY A 32 2.05 -3.81 -14.69
CA GLY A 32 2.83 -2.62 -14.34
C GLY A 32 4.19 -2.58 -15.04
N VAL A 33 4.67 -1.38 -15.35
CA VAL A 33 6.08 -1.11 -15.62
C VAL A 33 6.76 -0.79 -14.30
N SER A 34 7.69 -1.63 -13.86
CA SER A 34 8.51 -1.42 -12.68
C SER A 34 9.95 -1.13 -13.09
N VAL A 35 10.57 -0.17 -12.43
CA VAL A 35 11.95 0.26 -12.68
C VAL A 35 12.74 0.09 -11.40
N SER A 36 13.86 -0.63 -11.49
CA SER A 36 14.79 -0.84 -10.38
C SER A 36 16.19 -0.35 -10.79
N PRO A 37 16.85 0.51 -9.99
CA PRO A 37 16.33 1.16 -8.79
C PRO A 37 15.20 2.16 -9.13
N SER A 38 14.33 2.45 -8.15
CA SER A 38 13.16 3.33 -8.33
C SER A 38 13.50 4.80 -8.56
N ALA A 39 14.72 5.21 -8.19
CA ALA A 39 15.19 6.58 -8.33
C ALA A 39 16.67 6.61 -8.78
N PRO A 40 16.99 6.27 -10.04
CA PRO A 40 18.36 6.23 -10.55
C PRO A 40 18.98 7.63 -10.69
N HIS A 41 20.31 7.72 -10.65
CA HIS A 41 21.03 8.93 -11.02
C HIS A 41 21.42 8.95 -12.51
N PRO A 42 21.75 10.12 -13.09
CA PRO A 42 22.31 10.19 -14.45
C PRO A 42 23.55 9.30 -14.61
N GLY A 43 23.58 8.52 -15.70
CA GLY A 43 24.64 7.53 -15.95
C GLY A 43 24.47 6.20 -15.20
N GLY A 44 23.44 6.06 -14.36
CA GLY A 44 23.13 4.82 -13.66
C GLY A 44 22.47 3.78 -14.57
N ASP A 45 22.68 2.51 -14.25
CA ASP A 45 22.02 1.39 -14.89
C ASP A 45 20.68 1.09 -14.21
N ILE A 46 19.68 0.71 -15.01
CA ILE A 46 18.34 0.36 -14.55
C ILE A 46 17.92 -0.99 -15.13
N ALA A 47 17.15 -1.73 -14.36
CA ALA A 47 16.38 -2.88 -14.78
C ALA A 47 14.90 -2.50 -14.92
N LEU A 48 14.29 -2.92 -16.02
CA LEU A 48 12.86 -2.78 -16.26
C LEU A 48 12.22 -4.16 -16.13
N LEU A 49 11.13 -4.22 -15.38
CA LEU A 49 10.23 -5.37 -15.30
C LEU A 49 8.86 -4.92 -15.78
N VAL A 50 8.30 -5.63 -16.76
CA VAL A 50 6.99 -5.33 -17.34
C VAL A 50 6.13 -6.58 -17.27
N SER A 51 4.95 -6.46 -16.66
CA SER A 51 3.94 -7.52 -16.63
C SER A 51 2.75 -7.16 -17.54
N GLY A 52 2.00 -8.18 -17.97
CA GLY A 52 0.78 -7.99 -18.74
C GLY A 52 0.97 -7.74 -20.24
N CYS A 53 2.16 -7.97 -20.79
CA CYS A 53 2.37 -8.06 -22.23
C CYS A 53 2.17 -9.51 -22.70
N ARG A 54 1.50 -9.68 -23.85
CA ARG A 54 1.18 -11.01 -24.41
C ARG A 54 2.36 -11.58 -25.20
N GLU A 55 3.18 -10.68 -25.73
CA GLU A 55 4.36 -10.96 -26.52
C GLU A 55 5.52 -11.42 -25.63
N LYS A 56 6.41 -12.24 -26.20
CA LYS A 56 7.62 -12.71 -25.51
C LYS A 56 8.77 -11.69 -25.52
N THR A 57 8.62 -10.63 -26.32
CA THR A 57 9.58 -9.54 -26.45
C THR A 57 8.86 -8.21 -26.54
N ALA A 58 9.43 -7.17 -25.94
CA ALA A 58 8.93 -5.81 -26.02
C ALA A 58 10.08 -4.82 -26.14
N LEU A 59 9.79 -3.59 -26.58
CA LEU A 59 10.77 -2.51 -26.65
C LEU A 59 10.34 -1.36 -25.74
N ALA A 60 11.19 -1.01 -24.78
CA ALA A 60 10.99 0.15 -23.94
C ALA A 60 11.80 1.34 -24.46
N VAL A 61 11.08 2.43 -24.78
CA VAL A 61 11.62 3.66 -25.34
C VAL A 61 11.43 4.78 -24.32
N SER A 62 12.49 5.54 -24.08
CA SER A 62 12.44 6.75 -23.27
C SER A 62 13.51 7.73 -23.71
N THR A 63 13.22 9.03 -23.61
CA THR A 63 14.24 10.08 -23.80
C THR A 63 15.33 10.02 -22.73
N ALA A 64 15.07 9.35 -21.61
CA ALA A 64 16.04 9.14 -20.56
C ALA A 64 17.10 8.09 -20.89
N PHE A 65 16.85 7.21 -21.86
CA PHE A 65 17.71 6.07 -22.14
C PHE A 65 18.83 6.42 -23.12
N VAL A 66 20.02 5.88 -22.88
CA VAL A 66 21.13 5.93 -23.84
C VAL A 66 20.74 5.17 -25.12
N ALA A 67 20.10 4.02 -24.95
CA ALA A 67 19.55 3.20 -26.02
C ALA A 67 18.24 2.55 -25.56
N ASP A 68 17.34 2.28 -26.50
CA ASP A 68 16.07 1.60 -26.23
C ASP A 68 16.31 0.23 -25.58
N ALA A 69 15.54 -0.08 -24.54
CA ALA A 69 15.69 -1.32 -23.79
C ALA A 69 14.90 -2.44 -24.46
N ARG A 70 15.59 -3.48 -24.91
CA ARG A 70 14.94 -4.71 -25.38
C ARG A 70 14.57 -5.56 -24.18
N LEU A 71 13.29 -5.88 -24.06
CA LEU A 71 12.75 -6.72 -22.99
C LEU A 71 12.47 -8.12 -23.54
N THR A 72 12.80 -9.12 -22.75
CA THR A 72 12.59 -10.55 -23.06
C THR A 72 11.93 -11.25 -21.89
N VAL A 73 11.19 -12.33 -22.14
CA VAL A 73 10.63 -13.16 -21.06
C VAL A 73 11.72 -13.62 -20.08
N GLY A 74 11.51 -13.30 -18.80
CA GLY A 74 12.26 -13.82 -17.66
C GLY A 74 11.62 -15.10 -17.09
N ALA A 75 12.20 -15.61 -16.01
CA ALA A 75 11.79 -16.88 -15.40
C ALA A 75 10.32 -16.89 -14.93
N ASP A 76 9.83 -15.75 -14.43
CA ASP A 76 8.48 -15.61 -13.88
C ASP A 76 7.42 -15.26 -14.93
N GLY A 77 7.76 -15.35 -16.22
CA GLY A 77 6.89 -14.96 -17.34
C GLY A 77 6.70 -13.44 -17.50
N THR A 78 7.40 -12.63 -16.71
CA THR A 78 7.47 -11.17 -16.90
C THR A 78 8.53 -10.80 -17.93
N LEU A 79 8.34 -9.67 -18.62
CA LEU A 79 9.35 -9.15 -19.54
C LEU A 79 10.39 -8.37 -18.75
N VAL A 80 11.65 -8.78 -18.88
CA VAL A 80 12.79 -8.18 -18.19
C VAL A 80 13.79 -7.64 -19.19
N GLY A 81 14.44 -6.53 -18.84
CA GLY A 81 15.56 -6.01 -19.61
C GLY A 81 16.27 -4.90 -18.85
N GLN A 82 17.36 -4.41 -19.42
CA GLN A 82 18.21 -3.41 -18.79
C GLN A 82 18.47 -2.26 -19.76
N SER A 83 18.66 -1.06 -19.21
CA SER A 83 19.14 0.09 -19.95
C SER A 83 19.94 1.01 -19.04
N ARG A 84 20.58 2.01 -19.63
CA ARG A 84 21.37 3.02 -18.93
C ARG A 84 20.72 4.38 -19.10
N ILE A 85 20.62 5.12 -18.01
CA ILE A 85 20.19 6.52 -18.02
C ILE A 85 21.31 7.39 -18.59
N ARG A 86 20.99 8.31 -19.51
CA ARG A 86 22.01 9.22 -20.07
C ARG A 86 22.67 10.04 -18.94
N SER A 87 23.98 10.18 -19.01
CA SER A 87 24.77 10.93 -18.02
C SER A 87 24.52 12.44 -18.04
N THR A 88 24.04 12.97 -19.17
CA THR A 88 23.77 14.40 -19.38
C THR A 88 22.35 14.83 -18.98
N LEU A 89 21.52 13.90 -18.48
CA LEU A 89 20.16 14.22 -18.07
C LEU A 89 20.14 15.01 -16.77
N THR A 90 19.17 15.92 -16.69
CA THR A 90 18.85 16.61 -15.44
C THR A 90 17.96 15.72 -14.58
N ALA A 91 18.03 15.86 -13.25
CA ALA A 91 17.09 15.19 -12.37
C ALA A 91 15.66 15.61 -12.69
N GLY A 92 14.73 14.66 -12.72
CA GLY A 92 13.34 14.86 -13.11
C GLY A 92 12.63 13.56 -13.44
N THR A 93 11.32 13.66 -13.70
CA THR A 93 10.51 12.53 -14.12
C THR A 93 10.52 12.41 -15.64
N TYR A 94 10.75 11.19 -16.13
CA TYR A 94 10.79 10.88 -17.56
C TYR A 94 9.82 9.75 -17.87
N ASP A 95 9.04 9.90 -18.93
CA ASP A 95 8.12 8.86 -19.39
C ASP A 95 8.88 7.71 -20.04
N VAL A 96 8.38 6.49 -19.80
CA VAL A 96 8.83 5.25 -20.40
C VAL A 96 7.65 4.65 -21.14
N LYS A 97 7.78 4.48 -22.46
CA LYS A 97 6.77 3.81 -23.28
C LYS A 97 7.28 2.43 -23.65
N VAL A 98 6.50 1.41 -23.33
CA VAL A 98 6.80 0.02 -23.67
C VAL A 98 5.85 -0.42 -24.77
N ALA A 99 6.40 -0.79 -25.91
CA ALA A 99 5.67 -1.36 -27.04
C ALA A 99 5.59 -2.88 -26.89
N CYS A 100 4.36 -3.38 -26.74
CA CYS A 100 4.02 -4.79 -26.61
C CYS A 100 3.13 -5.18 -27.79
N GLY A 101 3.75 -5.51 -28.93
CA GLY A 101 3.04 -5.75 -30.18
C GLY A 101 2.21 -4.54 -30.60
N ASP A 102 0.89 -4.73 -30.72
CA ASP A 102 -0.07 -3.68 -31.07
C ASP A 102 -0.51 -2.83 -29.86
N ALA A 103 -0.14 -3.25 -28.64
CA ALA A 103 -0.44 -2.53 -27.41
C ALA A 103 0.75 -1.70 -26.92
N SER A 104 0.46 -0.63 -26.18
CA SER A 104 1.48 0.12 -25.45
C SER A 104 1.18 0.16 -23.96
N ARG A 105 2.24 0.28 -23.16
CA ARG A 105 2.17 0.53 -21.72
C ARG A 105 3.00 1.76 -21.40
N ALA A 106 2.46 2.59 -20.50
CA ALA A 106 3.15 3.75 -19.99
C ALA A 106 3.70 3.47 -18.59
N GLY A 107 4.90 3.95 -18.33
CA GLY A 107 5.50 4.04 -17.01
C GLY A 107 6.28 5.34 -16.91
N ALA A 108 6.84 5.61 -15.74
CA ALA A 108 7.70 6.76 -15.53
C ALA A 108 8.90 6.37 -14.67
N VAL A 109 10.04 7.02 -14.90
CA VAL A 109 11.25 6.90 -14.08
C VAL A 109 11.60 8.26 -13.50
N ASN A 110 11.84 8.32 -12.20
CA ASN A 110 12.25 9.54 -11.52
C ASN A 110 13.77 9.57 -11.36
N VAL A 111 14.46 10.31 -12.21
CA VAL A 111 15.92 10.46 -12.13
C VAL A 111 16.25 11.47 -11.04
N VAL A 112 17.04 11.08 -10.04
CA VAL A 112 17.44 11.95 -8.93
C VAL A 112 18.88 12.40 -9.08
N ARG A 113 19.25 13.47 -8.35
CA ARG A 113 20.65 13.89 -8.28
C ARG A 113 21.49 12.79 -7.65
N ARG A 114 22.74 12.64 -8.11
CA ARG A 114 23.72 11.74 -7.49
C ARG A 114 23.83 12.05 -6.00
N GLY A 115 23.80 11.02 -5.16
CA GLY A 115 23.84 11.16 -3.69
C GLY A 115 22.47 11.24 -3.02
N ASN A 116 21.39 11.46 -3.77
CA ASN A 116 20.01 11.52 -3.25
C ASN A 116 19.22 10.24 -3.54
N GLN A 117 19.91 9.18 -3.97
CA GLN A 117 19.29 7.90 -4.28
C GLN A 117 18.96 7.15 -2.99
N PRO A 118 17.74 6.59 -2.84
CA PRO A 118 17.45 5.68 -1.74
C PRO A 118 18.47 4.54 -1.74
N ALA A 119 19.11 4.29 -0.60
CA ALA A 119 19.92 3.11 -0.44
C ALA A 119 19.02 1.89 -0.67
N ALA A 120 19.43 0.98 -1.56
CA ALA A 120 18.76 -0.30 -1.68
C ALA A 120 18.71 -0.94 -0.29
N HIS A 121 17.52 -1.36 0.16
CA HIS A 121 17.39 -2.00 1.46
C HIS A 121 18.38 -3.16 1.50
N ALA A 122 19.35 -3.11 2.42
CA ALA A 122 20.14 -4.28 2.74
C ALA A 122 19.15 -5.35 3.19
N SER A 123 19.00 -6.41 2.39
CA SER A 123 18.18 -7.54 2.80
C SER A 123 18.73 -8.02 4.15
N PRO A 124 17.93 -8.06 5.24
CA PRO A 124 18.44 -8.49 6.52
C PRO A 124 18.87 -9.97 6.41
N VAL A 125 20.15 -10.21 6.20
CA VAL A 125 20.76 -11.53 6.43
C VAL A 125 21.08 -11.57 7.91
N ALA A 126 20.05 -11.63 8.75
CA ALA A 126 20.23 -12.21 10.06
C ALA A 126 20.32 -13.73 9.83
N PRO A 127 21.37 -14.42 10.30
CA PRO A 127 21.30 -15.87 10.48
C PRO A 127 20.03 -16.14 11.29
N VAL A 128 19.04 -16.78 10.66
CA VAL A 128 17.93 -17.32 11.42
C VAL A 128 18.48 -18.55 12.11
N ASP A 129 18.60 -18.49 13.44
CA ASP A 129 18.76 -19.67 14.27
C ASP A 129 17.49 -20.51 14.09
N ALA A 130 17.51 -21.39 13.10
CA ALA A 130 16.52 -22.44 12.95
C ALA A 130 16.70 -23.44 14.10
N GLY A 131 16.10 -23.11 15.24
CA GLY A 131 15.74 -24.06 16.29
C GLY A 131 16.86 -24.46 17.25
N ALA A 132 16.86 -23.83 18.43
CA ALA A 132 17.16 -24.53 19.68
C ALA A 132 16.35 -23.88 20.81
N GLY A 133 15.63 -24.70 21.56
CA GLY A 133 14.56 -24.31 22.48
C GLY A 133 14.98 -23.45 23.67
N GLY A 134 14.02 -22.67 24.15
CA GLY A 134 14.15 -21.89 25.37
C GLY A 134 12.77 -21.42 25.81
N THR A 135 12.23 -22.11 26.82
CA THR A 135 10.98 -21.86 27.53
C THR A 135 10.67 -20.37 27.77
N ALA A 136 9.40 -20.02 27.59
CA ALA A 136 8.84 -18.71 27.83
C ALA A 136 9.19 -18.15 29.22
N HIS A 137 9.87 -17.01 29.23
CA HIS A 137 9.68 -16.04 30.30
C HIS A 137 8.65 -15.05 29.77
N LEU A 138 7.43 -15.09 30.33
CA LEU A 138 6.44 -14.04 30.14
C LEU A 138 7.05 -12.74 30.67
N ALA A 139 7.66 -11.98 29.76
CA ALA A 139 7.95 -10.59 30.00
C ALA A 139 6.59 -9.87 30.06
N VAL A 140 6.26 -9.41 31.27
CA VAL A 140 5.28 -8.36 31.50
C VAL A 140 5.47 -7.30 30.42
N VAL A 141 4.49 -7.16 29.54
CA VAL A 141 4.39 -5.98 28.68
C VAL A 141 4.10 -4.82 29.63
N ASP A 142 5.16 -4.13 30.04
CA ASP A 142 5.03 -2.76 30.51
C ASP A 142 4.49 -1.97 29.31
N ALA A 143 3.22 -1.58 29.40
CA ALA A 143 2.51 -0.80 28.38
C ALA A 143 3.00 0.66 28.40
N ARG A 144 4.30 0.85 28.19
CA ARG A 144 4.91 2.13 27.85
C ARG A 144 5.62 2.02 26.50
N ALA A 145 4.90 1.50 25.51
CA ALA A 145 5.24 1.74 24.12
C ALA A 145 4.69 3.11 23.73
N ALA A 146 5.59 3.95 23.22
CA ALA A 146 5.37 5.29 22.66
C ALA A 146 3.96 5.51 22.11
N GLY A 147 3.26 6.49 22.68
CA GLY A 147 1.85 6.76 22.41
C GLY A 147 1.59 6.95 20.92
N PRO A 148 0.63 6.22 20.33
CA PRO A 148 0.18 6.51 18.99
C PRO A 148 -0.49 7.89 19.06
N GLY A 149 -0.14 8.80 18.14
CA GLY A 149 -0.58 10.20 18.20
C GLY A 149 -2.08 10.33 18.48
N THR A 150 -2.51 11.45 19.07
CA THR A 150 -3.87 11.68 19.62
C THR A 150 -5.04 11.18 18.77
N ALA A 151 -4.90 11.09 17.45
CA ALA A 151 -5.87 10.47 16.56
C ALA A 151 -6.12 8.97 16.84
N HIS A 152 -5.09 8.19 17.14
CA HIS A 152 -5.18 6.74 17.35
C HIS A 152 -5.72 6.36 18.73
N THR A 153 -5.50 7.20 19.75
CA THR A 153 -6.12 7.01 21.07
C THR A 153 -7.63 7.21 21.02
N VAL A 154 -8.10 8.18 20.22
CA VAL A 154 -9.53 8.40 19.98
C VAL A 154 -10.15 7.20 19.26
N THR A 155 -9.52 6.71 18.18
CA THR A 155 -10.03 5.55 17.44
C THR A 155 -10.08 4.29 18.31
N GLY A 156 -9.05 4.04 19.13
CA GLY A 156 -9.02 2.92 20.06
C GLY A 156 -10.13 2.97 21.11
N LEU A 157 -10.42 4.16 21.65
CA LEU A 157 -11.45 4.35 22.68
C LEU A 157 -12.87 4.18 22.10
N VAL A 158 -13.11 4.65 20.87
CA VAL A 158 -14.39 4.44 20.17
C VAL A 158 -14.66 2.95 19.95
N LEU A 159 -13.66 2.20 19.44
CA LEU A 159 -13.80 0.76 19.20
C LEU A 159 -14.05 -0.03 20.50
N ALA A 160 -13.35 0.30 21.58
CA ALA A 160 -13.56 -0.32 22.88
C ALA A 160 -14.98 -0.06 23.44
N GLY A 161 -15.50 1.16 23.28
CA GLY A 161 -16.87 1.51 23.69
C GLY A 161 -17.95 0.73 22.92
N VAL A 162 -17.78 0.55 21.61
CA VAL A 162 -18.72 -0.24 20.78
C VAL A 162 -18.71 -1.72 21.20
N ALA A 163 -17.53 -2.28 21.47
CA ALA A 163 -17.43 -3.67 21.93
C ALA A 163 -18.13 -3.87 23.29
N ALA A 164 -17.91 -2.96 24.24
CA ALA A 164 -18.53 -3.03 25.57
C ALA A 164 -20.07 -2.95 25.51
N THR A 165 -20.61 -2.04 24.68
CA THR A 165 -22.07 -1.90 24.51
C THR A 165 -22.68 -3.11 23.82
N ALA A 166 -22.03 -3.67 22.80
CA ALA A 166 -22.48 -4.90 22.15
C ALA A 166 -22.51 -6.09 23.12
N VAL A 167 -21.49 -6.24 23.98
CA VAL A 167 -21.43 -7.30 24.99
C VAL A 167 -22.50 -7.09 26.07
N ALA A 168 -22.72 -5.86 26.53
CA ALA A 168 -23.76 -5.56 27.52
C ALA A 168 -25.18 -5.80 26.97
N LEU A 169 -25.44 -5.43 25.72
CA LEU A 169 -26.71 -5.71 25.06
C LEU A 169 -26.91 -7.21 24.85
N ARG A 170 -25.85 -7.93 24.47
CA ARG A 170 -25.90 -9.39 24.27
C ARG A 170 -26.08 -10.14 25.58
N SER A 171 -25.44 -9.71 26.66
CA SER A 171 -25.61 -10.33 27.98
C SER A 171 -27.01 -10.07 28.55
N ALA A 172 -27.53 -8.84 28.43
CA ALA A 172 -28.89 -8.51 28.84
C ALA A 172 -29.98 -9.24 28.04
N ARG A 173 -29.72 -9.54 26.76
CA ARG A 173 -30.59 -10.42 25.95
C ARG A 173 -30.51 -11.86 26.43
N ARG A 174 -29.32 -12.40 26.70
CA ARG A 174 -29.14 -13.77 27.21
C ARG A 174 -29.69 -13.99 28.62
N SER A 175 -29.58 -13.01 29.51
CA SER A 175 -30.14 -13.10 30.86
C SER A 175 -31.67 -13.03 30.89
N ARG A 176 -32.31 -12.46 29.86
CA ARG A 176 -33.77 -12.48 29.71
C ARG A 176 -34.29 -13.84 29.24
N GLU A 177 -33.54 -14.56 28.41
CA GLU A 177 -33.86 -15.93 28.00
C GLU A 177 -33.75 -16.94 29.15
N GLN A 178 -32.88 -16.69 30.14
CA GLN A 178 -32.75 -17.56 31.32
C GLN A 178 -33.76 -17.25 32.45
N ARG A 179 -34.63 -16.25 32.25
CA ARG A 179 -35.61 -15.79 33.25
C ARG A 179 -37.04 -15.78 32.68
N GLY A 180 -37.38 -16.81 31.91
CA GLY A 180 -38.76 -17.23 31.58
C GLY A 180 -39.08 -18.57 32.28
N PRO A 181 -40.32 -18.78 32.76
CA PRO A 181 -40.61 -19.49 34.01
C PRO A 181 -40.77 -21.01 33.89
N HIS A 182 -40.62 -21.66 35.05
CA HIS A 182 -41.06 -23.01 35.48
C HIS A 182 -41.71 -23.93 34.44
#